data_AF-A0AA96F975-F1
#
_entry.id   AF-A0AA96F975-F1
#
_cell.length_a   1.000
_cell.length_b   1.000
_cell.length_c   1.000
_cell.angle_alpha   90.00
_cell.angle_beta   90.00
_cell.angle_gamma   90.00
#
_symmetry.space_group_name_H-M   'P 1'
#
loop_
_entity.id
_entity.type
_entity.pdbx_description
1 polymer ?
#
loop_
_entity_poly.entity_id
_entity_poly.type
_entity_poly.pdbx_seq_one_letter_code
_entity_poly.pdbx_strand_id
1 'polypeptide(L)'
;MARGFNYAPGASDDVSRAADPALTRESVTELCSSKNAVVRETLARRSDLTLGQSVMLTHDSAADVRAALGANTAVGGTILEHLSEDRHRAVVLAVACNPRTPLPVLERLALHKRADVRDAAATTLERVLAAVEAVDAPVAPDAQVVPIHTVVAEPAPRVGSESGAAQPPTPEPMTLPFSAHG
;
A
#
# COMPACT_ATOMS: atom_id res chain seq x y z
N MET A 1 -2.16 -3.63 -46.15
CA MET A 1 -2.50 -4.35 -44.90
C MET A 1 -1.20 -4.74 -44.20
N ALA A 2 -0.65 -3.87 -43.33
CA ALA A 2 0.58 -4.17 -42.59
C ALA A 2 0.22 -4.76 -41.22
N ARG A 3 0.20 -6.09 -41.13
CA ARG A 3 0.25 -6.81 -39.86
C ARG A 3 1.70 -7.24 -39.67
N GLY A 4 2.48 -6.50 -38.88
CA GLY A 4 3.87 -6.87 -38.67
C GLY A 4 4.53 -6.09 -37.54
N PHE A 5 5.01 -6.85 -36.55
CA PHE A 5 6.20 -6.54 -35.75
C PHE A 5 6.11 -5.62 -34.50
N ASN A 6 4.99 -5.58 -33.78
CA ASN A 6 4.92 -4.78 -32.53
C ASN A 6 4.97 -5.56 -31.20
N TYR A 7 5.61 -6.73 -31.18
CA TYR A 7 5.63 -7.63 -30.02
C TYR A 7 7.01 -7.82 -29.36
N ALA A 8 8.06 -7.12 -29.79
CA ALA A 8 9.33 -7.13 -29.07
C ALA A 8 9.34 -6.04 -27.97
N PRO A 9 9.97 -6.30 -26.80
CA PRO A 9 10.28 -5.25 -25.83
C PRO A 9 11.10 -4.16 -26.55
N GLY A 10 10.54 -2.94 -26.67
CA GLY A 10 11.14 -1.81 -27.41
C GLY A 10 10.64 -1.57 -28.84
N ALA A 11 9.71 -2.38 -29.36
CA ALA A 11 9.15 -2.18 -30.71
C ALA A 11 7.98 -1.18 -30.75
N SER A 12 7.22 -1.05 -29.65
CA SER A 12 6.04 -0.21 -29.56
C SER A 12 6.30 0.95 -28.59
N ASP A 13 6.04 2.19 -29.02
CA ASP A 13 6.13 3.38 -28.16
C ASP A 13 5.35 3.20 -26.85
N ASP A 14 4.22 2.50 -26.89
CA ASP A 14 3.40 2.19 -25.72
C ASP A 14 4.11 1.31 -24.67
N VAL A 15 5.06 0.45 -25.05
CA VAL A 15 5.84 -0.34 -24.08
C VAL A 15 6.83 0.57 -23.35
N SER A 16 7.49 1.47 -24.09
CA SER A 16 8.39 2.47 -23.51
C SER A 16 7.63 3.41 -22.57
N ARG A 17 6.42 3.85 -22.98
CA ARG A 17 5.52 4.65 -22.14
C ARG A 17 5.04 3.86 -20.92
N ALA A 18 4.72 2.57 -21.06
CA ALA A 18 4.33 1.75 -19.92
C ALA A 18 5.45 1.59 -18.88
N ALA A 19 6.71 1.61 -19.28
CA ALA A 19 7.84 1.57 -18.36
C ALA A 19 8.13 2.92 -17.66
N ASP A 20 7.60 4.04 -18.17
CA ASP A 20 7.91 5.37 -17.67
C ASP A 20 7.22 5.66 -16.31
N PRO A 21 7.98 5.84 -15.22
CA PRO A 21 7.42 6.14 -13.90
C PRO A 21 6.63 7.45 -13.85
N ALA A 22 6.89 8.40 -14.74
CA ALA A 22 6.25 9.73 -14.76
C ALA A 22 4.86 9.75 -15.41
N LEU A 23 4.36 8.60 -15.87
CA LEU A 23 3.05 8.53 -16.53
C LEU A 23 1.89 8.89 -15.57
N THR A 24 0.88 9.58 -16.11
CA THR A 24 -0.32 9.90 -15.35
C THR A 24 -1.16 8.65 -15.09
N ARG A 25 -1.94 8.66 -13.99
CA ARG A 25 -2.81 7.53 -13.63
C ARG A 25 -3.86 7.21 -14.70
N GLU A 26 -4.34 8.22 -15.40
CA GLU A 26 -5.27 8.07 -16.53
C GLU A 26 -4.62 7.30 -17.67
N SER A 27 -3.42 7.72 -18.10
CA SER A 27 -2.68 7.02 -19.16
C SER A 27 -2.30 5.58 -18.77
N VAL A 28 -1.97 5.33 -17.50
CA VAL A 28 -1.75 3.95 -17.02
C VAL A 28 -3.03 3.10 -17.17
N THR A 29 -4.20 3.67 -16.87
CA THR A 29 -5.49 2.97 -16.99
C THR A 29 -5.83 2.66 -18.45
N GLU A 30 -5.56 3.59 -19.37
CA GLU A 30 -5.70 3.35 -20.81
C GLU A 30 -4.80 2.20 -21.29
N LEU A 31 -3.54 2.20 -20.85
CA LEU A 31 -2.57 1.17 -21.21
C LEU A 31 -2.90 -0.20 -20.59
N CYS A 32 -3.56 -0.26 -19.42
CA CYS A 32 -4.11 -1.51 -18.86
C CYS A 32 -5.15 -2.16 -19.79
N SER A 33 -5.83 -1.39 -20.63
CA SER A 33 -6.79 -1.90 -21.64
C SER A 33 -6.18 -2.03 -23.04
N SER A 34 -4.87 -1.86 -23.18
CA SER A 34 -4.18 -1.97 -24.46
C SER A 34 -4.31 -3.38 -25.05
N LYS A 35 -4.38 -3.47 -26.38
CA LYS A 35 -4.38 -4.77 -27.09
C LYS A 35 -3.06 -5.52 -26.95
N ASN A 36 -1.97 -4.82 -26.67
CA ASN A 36 -0.64 -5.41 -26.55
C ASN A 36 -0.43 -6.01 -25.15
N ALA A 37 -0.31 -7.34 -25.07
CA ALA A 37 -0.08 -8.04 -23.81
C ALA A 37 1.24 -7.62 -23.14
N VAL A 38 2.27 -7.31 -23.94
CA VAL A 38 3.59 -6.89 -23.41
C VAL A 38 3.48 -5.56 -22.65
N VAL A 39 2.66 -4.63 -23.15
CA VAL A 39 2.38 -3.35 -22.47
C VAL A 39 1.73 -3.61 -21.11
N ARG A 40 0.69 -4.44 -21.07
CA ARG A 40 -0.02 -4.78 -19.83
C ARG A 40 0.87 -5.54 -18.85
N GLU A 41 1.75 -6.39 -19.35
CA GLU A 41 2.76 -7.12 -18.56
C GLU A 41 3.80 -6.17 -17.96
N THR A 42 4.29 -5.19 -18.74
CA THR A 42 5.18 -4.16 -18.20
C THR A 42 4.53 -3.33 -17.11
N LEU A 43 3.23 -3.00 -17.24
CA LEU A 43 2.49 -2.33 -16.19
C LEU A 43 2.34 -3.20 -14.94
N ALA A 44 2.03 -4.49 -15.11
CA ALA A 44 1.85 -5.43 -14.01
C ALA A 44 3.09 -5.55 -13.10
N ARG A 45 4.29 -5.27 -13.62
CA ARG A 45 5.54 -5.24 -12.85
C ARG A 45 5.76 -3.95 -12.05
N ARG A 46 4.97 -2.90 -12.28
CA ARG A 46 5.18 -1.60 -11.62
C ARG A 46 4.66 -1.62 -10.19
N SER A 47 5.38 -0.93 -9.30
CA SER A 47 4.96 -0.73 -7.91
C SER A 47 3.84 0.31 -7.75
N ASP A 48 3.62 1.15 -8.76
CA ASP A 48 2.80 2.37 -8.64
C ASP A 48 1.33 2.15 -9.03
N LEU A 49 0.93 0.89 -9.20
CA LEU A 49 -0.42 0.54 -9.59
C LEU A 49 -1.41 0.81 -8.45
N THR A 50 -2.50 1.47 -8.80
CA THR A 50 -3.65 1.60 -7.90
C THR A 50 -4.38 0.27 -7.77
N LEU A 51 -5.15 0.09 -6.67
CA LEU A 51 -5.94 -1.12 -6.46
C LEU A 51 -6.86 -1.44 -7.65
N GLY A 52 -7.52 -0.42 -8.23
CA GLY A 52 -8.40 -0.60 -9.39
C GLY A 52 -7.66 -1.10 -10.63
N GLN A 53 -6.44 -0.60 -10.87
CA GLN A 53 -5.59 -1.05 -11.99
C GLN A 53 -5.09 -2.48 -11.76
N SER A 54 -4.67 -2.80 -10.54
CA SER A 54 -4.24 -4.16 -10.19
C SER A 54 -5.39 -5.15 -10.37
N VAL A 55 -6.61 -4.82 -9.92
CA VAL A 55 -7.80 -5.67 -10.11
C VAL A 55 -8.13 -5.89 -11.58
N MET A 56 -7.96 -4.86 -12.42
CA MET A 56 -8.15 -4.99 -13.88
C MET A 56 -7.16 -6.01 -14.47
N LEU A 57 -5.89 -5.93 -14.08
CA LEU A 57 -4.84 -6.84 -14.54
C LEU A 57 -4.98 -8.26 -13.97
N THR A 58 -5.59 -8.42 -12.79
CA THR A 58 -5.91 -9.73 -12.21
C THR A 58 -6.83 -10.56 -13.11
N HIS A 59 -7.74 -9.90 -13.84
CA HIS A 59 -8.68 -10.55 -14.73
C HIS A 59 -8.21 -10.56 -16.20
N ASP A 60 -6.93 -10.27 -16.45
CA ASP A 60 -6.40 -10.19 -17.80
C ASP A 60 -6.49 -11.53 -18.52
N SER A 61 -6.75 -11.49 -19.83
CA SER A 61 -6.76 -12.69 -20.68
C SER A 61 -5.39 -13.41 -20.74
N ALA A 62 -4.29 -12.67 -20.69
CA ALA A 62 -2.93 -13.20 -20.84
C ALA A 62 -2.39 -13.68 -19.50
N ALA A 63 -1.97 -14.96 -19.46
CA ALA A 63 -1.40 -15.55 -18.25
C ALA A 63 -0.08 -14.88 -17.83
N ASP A 64 0.70 -14.37 -18.78
CA ASP A 64 1.98 -13.70 -18.50
C ASP A 64 1.79 -12.39 -17.73
N VAL A 65 0.72 -11.63 -18.05
CA VAL A 65 0.34 -10.41 -17.33
C VAL A 65 -0.05 -10.75 -15.89
N ARG A 66 -0.89 -11.78 -15.71
CA ARG A 66 -1.31 -12.22 -14.37
C ARG A 66 -0.15 -12.78 -13.54
N ALA A 67 0.79 -13.48 -14.18
CA ALA A 67 2.00 -13.98 -13.54
C ALA A 67 2.93 -12.82 -13.12
N ALA A 68 3.10 -11.81 -13.97
CA ALA A 68 3.86 -10.61 -13.64
C ALA A 68 3.24 -9.88 -12.44
N LEU A 69 1.91 -9.80 -12.36
CA LEU A 69 1.21 -9.23 -11.21
C LEU A 69 1.40 -10.07 -9.93
N GLY A 70 1.38 -11.40 -10.06
CA GLY A 70 1.62 -12.33 -8.95
C GLY A 70 3.04 -12.25 -8.39
N ALA A 71 4.03 -11.93 -9.21
CA ALA A 71 5.41 -11.71 -8.80
C ALA A 71 5.67 -10.31 -8.19
N ASN A 72 4.72 -9.40 -8.32
CA ASN A 72 4.90 -8.01 -7.88
C ASN A 72 4.69 -7.89 -6.36
N THR A 73 5.69 -7.35 -5.67
CA THR A 73 5.68 -7.19 -4.21
C THR A 73 4.87 -5.99 -3.73
N ALA A 74 4.47 -5.08 -4.61
CA ALA A 74 3.59 -3.95 -4.28
C ALA A 74 2.09 -4.33 -4.28
N VAL A 75 1.75 -5.51 -4.79
CA VAL A 75 0.37 -5.98 -4.89
C VAL A 75 -0.12 -6.50 -3.53
N GLY A 76 -1.36 -6.16 -3.19
CA GLY A 76 -1.97 -6.55 -1.93
C GLY A 76 -2.26 -8.06 -1.83
N GLY A 77 -2.27 -8.57 -0.59
CA GLY A 77 -2.47 -10.00 -0.32
C GLY A 77 -3.79 -10.57 -0.86
N THR A 78 -4.87 -9.79 -0.93
CA THR A 78 -6.17 -10.22 -1.49
C THR A 78 -6.09 -10.54 -2.98
N ILE A 79 -5.27 -9.81 -3.74
CA ILE A 79 -5.04 -10.09 -5.15
C ILE A 79 -4.18 -11.34 -5.31
N LEU A 80 -3.14 -11.50 -4.48
CA LEU A 80 -2.29 -12.69 -4.48
C LEU A 80 -3.08 -13.95 -4.11
N GLU A 81 -4.02 -13.84 -3.16
CA GLU A 81 -4.95 -14.92 -2.81
C GLU A 81 -5.79 -15.32 -4.03
N HIS A 82 -6.38 -14.36 -4.74
CA HIS A 82 -7.14 -14.67 -5.96
C HIS A 82 -6.27 -15.32 -7.05
N LEU A 83 -5.06 -14.79 -7.29
CA LEU A 83 -4.12 -15.33 -8.28
C LEU A 83 -3.58 -16.73 -7.92
N SER A 84 -3.57 -17.08 -6.62
CA SER A 84 -3.15 -18.41 -6.18
C SER A 84 -4.12 -19.53 -6.61
N GLU A 85 -5.35 -19.18 -6.99
CA GLU A 85 -6.37 -20.09 -7.49
C GLU A 85 -6.41 -20.17 -9.03
N ASP A 86 -5.47 -19.48 -9.70
CA ASP A 86 -5.42 -19.45 -11.15
C ASP A 86 -5.14 -20.85 -11.73
N ARG A 87 -5.77 -21.15 -12.87
CA ARG A 87 -5.58 -22.41 -13.60
C ARG A 87 -4.19 -22.55 -14.22
N HIS A 88 -3.50 -21.44 -14.49
CA HIS A 88 -2.23 -21.42 -15.19
C HIS A 88 -1.05 -21.60 -14.23
N ARG A 89 -0.15 -22.54 -14.58
CA ARG A 89 1.06 -22.85 -13.80
C ARG A 89 1.87 -21.61 -13.44
N ALA A 90 2.13 -20.77 -14.45
CA ALA A 90 3.05 -19.64 -14.34
C ALA A 90 2.55 -18.62 -13.31
N VAL A 91 1.24 -18.41 -13.25
CA VAL A 91 0.60 -17.47 -12.32
C VAL A 91 0.75 -17.97 -10.89
N VAL A 92 0.36 -19.21 -10.62
CA VAL A 92 0.45 -19.81 -9.27
C VAL A 92 1.90 -19.90 -8.80
N LEU A 93 2.83 -20.22 -9.70
CA LEU A 93 4.26 -20.26 -9.38
C LEU A 93 4.80 -18.86 -9.07
N ALA A 94 4.38 -17.82 -9.78
CA ALA A 94 4.78 -16.45 -9.49
C ALA A 94 4.31 -16.00 -8.09
N VAL A 95 3.08 -16.34 -7.70
CA VAL A 95 2.55 -16.10 -6.35
C VAL A 95 3.34 -16.88 -5.30
N ALA A 96 3.67 -18.15 -5.57
CA ALA A 96 4.45 -18.98 -4.66
C ALA A 96 5.88 -18.43 -4.42
N CYS A 97 6.48 -17.78 -5.41
CA CYS A 97 7.80 -17.14 -5.31
C CYS A 97 7.77 -15.74 -4.68
N ASN A 98 6.60 -15.16 -4.42
CA ASN A 98 6.49 -13.78 -3.94
C ASN A 98 6.58 -13.74 -2.41
N PRO A 99 7.57 -13.02 -1.83
CA PRO A 99 7.75 -12.92 -0.38
C PRO A 99 6.64 -12.12 0.33
N ARG A 100 5.81 -11.40 -0.41
CA ARG A 100 4.65 -10.66 0.13
C ARG A 100 3.35 -11.48 0.11
N THR A 101 3.41 -12.71 -0.37
CA THR A 101 2.26 -13.63 -0.32
C THR A 101 1.91 -13.94 1.13
N PRO A 102 0.62 -13.85 1.52
CA PRO A 102 0.22 -14.09 2.90
C PRO A 102 0.46 -15.55 3.30
N LEU A 103 0.87 -15.77 4.56
CA LEU A 103 1.22 -17.10 5.10
C LEU A 103 0.15 -18.18 4.83
N PRO A 104 -1.16 -17.95 5.03
CA PRO A 104 -2.17 -18.98 4.77
C PRO A 104 -2.21 -19.42 3.30
N VAL A 105 -1.89 -18.52 2.37
CA VAL A 105 -1.82 -18.83 0.95
C VAL A 105 -0.56 -19.64 0.64
N LEU A 106 0.58 -19.29 1.22
CA LEU A 106 1.83 -20.06 1.08
C LEU A 106 1.70 -21.48 1.65
N GLU A 107 1.09 -21.65 2.82
CA GLU A 107 0.81 -22.96 3.44
C GLU A 107 -0.05 -23.84 2.52
N ARG A 108 -1.10 -23.26 1.93
CA ARG A 108 -1.93 -23.96 0.94
C ARG A 108 -1.15 -24.34 -0.31
N LEU A 109 -0.30 -23.45 -0.81
CA LEU A 109 0.53 -23.69 -1.99
C LEU A 109 1.65 -24.72 -1.74
N ALA A 110 2.15 -24.84 -0.50
CA ALA A 110 3.10 -25.87 -0.10
C ALA A 110 2.50 -27.30 -0.15
N LEU A 111 1.18 -27.43 -0.10
CA LEU A 111 0.46 -28.69 -0.29
C LEU A 111 -0.11 -28.87 -1.71
N HIS A 112 0.26 -28.00 -2.66
CA HIS A 112 -0.28 -28.02 -4.00
C HIS A 112 0.07 -29.31 -4.77
N LYS A 113 -0.77 -29.69 -5.74
CA LYS A 113 -0.58 -30.93 -6.52
C LYS A 113 0.69 -30.97 -7.36
N ARG A 114 1.29 -29.82 -7.66
CA ARG A 114 2.46 -29.67 -8.54
C ARG A 114 3.72 -29.48 -7.71
N ALA A 115 4.74 -30.31 -7.96
CA ALA A 115 6.00 -30.26 -7.23
C ALA A 115 6.65 -28.87 -7.25
N ASP A 116 6.83 -28.27 -8.44
CA ASP A 116 7.49 -26.97 -8.57
C ASP A 116 6.81 -25.84 -7.78
N VAL A 117 5.47 -25.88 -7.66
CA VAL A 117 4.71 -24.90 -6.87
C VAL A 117 4.90 -25.15 -5.38
N ARG A 118 4.94 -26.41 -4.96
CA ARG A 118 5.20 -26.76 -3.56
C ARG A 118 6.59 -26.34 -3.13
N ASP A 119 7.60 -26.64 -3.95
CA ASP A 119 9.00 -26.35 -3.64
C ASP A 119 9.22 -24.83 -3.60
N ALA A 120 8.64 -24.09 -4.55
CA ALA A 120 8.65 -22.63 -4.54
C ALA A 120 7.93 -22.05 -3.31
N ALA A 121 6.76 -22.57 -2.95
CA ALA A 121 6.01 -22.09 -1.79
C ALA A 121 6.72 -22.41 -0.47
N ALA A 122 7.32 -23.60 -0.34
CA ALA A 122 8.07 -24.01 0.84
C ALA A 122 9.31 -23.14 1.05
N THR A 123 10.09 -22.92 -0.01
CA THR A 123 11.27 -22.04 0.06
C THR A 123 10.89 -20.59 0.37
N THR A 124 9.81 -20.07 -0.20
CA THR A 124 9.31 -18.73 0.16
C THR A 124 8.79 -18.69 1.59
N LEU A 125 8.06 -19.70 2.04
CA LEU A 125 7.55 -19.80 3.41
C LEU A 125 8.70 -19.79 4.42
N GLU A 126 9.73 -20.60 4.21
CA GLU A 126 10.94 -20.60 5.04
C GLU A 126 11.59 -19.21 5.09
N ARG A 127 11.68 -18.52 3.95
CA ARG A 127 12.27 -17.17 3.89
C ARG A 127 11.41 -16.13 4.60
N VAL A 128 10.09 -16.21 4.49
CA VAL A 128 9.16 -15.31 5.16
C VAL A 128 9.20 -15.55 6.67
N LEU A 129 9.19 -16.80 7.11
CA LEU A 129 9.30 -17.16 8.53
C LEU A 129 10.65 -16.71 9.11
N ALA A 130 11.77 -16.97 8.41
CA ALA A 130 13.08 -16.50 8.82
C ALA A 130 13.17 -14.96 8.89
N ALA A 131 12.48 -14.25 8.00
CA ALA A 131 12.40 -12.80 8.04
C ALA A 131 11.56 -12.30 9.23
N VAL A 132 10.52 -13.03 9.65
CA VAL A 132 9.73 -12.72 10.86
C VAL A 132 10.56 -12.97 12.12
N GLU A 133 11.31 -14.07 12.18
CA GLU A 133 12.20 -14.39 13.31
C GLU A 133 13.34 -13.37 13.47
N ALA A 134 13.85 -12.80 12.37
CA ALA A 134 14.84 -11.73 12.42
C ALA A 134 14.29 -10.41 13.00
N VAL A 135 12.98 -10.18 12.92
CA VAL A 135 12.30 -9.02 13.51
C VAL A 135 12.05 -9.23 15.01
N ASP A 136 11.99 -10.48 15.47
CA ASP A 136 11.78 -10.87 16.87
C ASP A 136 13.10 -11.10 17.65
N ALA A 137 14.24 -10.66 17.10
CA ALA A 137 15.46 -10.51 17.87
C ALA A 137 15.18 -9.54 19.03
N PRO A 138 15.53 -9.89 20.29
CA PRO A 138 14.97 -9.24 21.46
C PRO A 138 15.29 -7.75 21.45
N VAL A 139 14.25 -6.92 21.29
CA VAL A 139 14.31 -5.55 21.78
C VAL A 139 14.64 -5.67 23.27
N ALA A 140 15.79 -5.15 23.67
CA ALA A 140 16.19 -5.11 25.07
C ALA A 140 15.01 -4.55 25.90
N PRO A 141 14.64 -5.17 27.04
CA PRO A 141 13.48 -4.76 27.80
C PRO A 141 13.80 -3.52 28.64
N ASP A 142 13.86 -2.34 28.03
CA ASP A 142 14.00 -1.06 28.76
C ASP A 142 13.41 0.13 27.97
N ALA A 143 12.17 0.00 27.51
CA ALA A 143 11.37 1.15 27.14
C ALA A 143 10.03 1.09 27.87
N GLN A 144 9.97 1.89 28.94
CA GLN A 144 8.82 2.05 29.82
C GLN A 144 7.53 2.29 29.02
N VAL A 145 6.59 1.36 29.17
CA VAL A 145 5.19 1.56 28.80
C VAL A 145 4.63 2.63 29.75
N VAL A 146 4.39 3.84 29.25
CA VAL A 146 3.62 4.85 30.00
C VAL A 146 2.14 4.60 29.70
N PRO A 147 1.31 4.20 30.68
CA PRO A 147 -0.09 3.88 30.44
C PRO A 147 -0.94 5.16 30.27
N ILE A 148 -1.74 5.19 29.22
CA ILE A 148 -2.69 6.26 28.89
C ILE A 148 -4.00 5.99 29.63
N HIS A 149 -4.14 6.44 30.88
CA HIS A 149 -5.44 6.56 31.53
C HIS A 149 -5.63 7.95 32.14
N THR A 150 -6.50 8.70 31.47
CA THR A 150 -7.14 9.94 31.89
C THR A 150 -7.69 9.83 33.32
N VAL A 151 -7.27 10.72 34.22
CA VAL A 151 -8.02 11.04 35.45
C VAL A 151 -8.19 12.55 35.53
N VAL A 152 -9.44 12.95 35.33
CA VAL A 152 -10.04 14.20 35.80
C VAL A 152 -9.88 14.27 37.31
N ALA A 153 -9.27 15.34 37.85
CA ALA A 153 -9.61 15.88 39.18
C ALA A 153 -8.84 17.17 39.48
N GLU A 154 -9.61 18.20 39.77
CA GLU A 154 -9.28 19.41 40.54
C GLU A 154 -8.38 19.13 41.77
N PRO A 155 -7.56 20.10 42.23
CA PRO A 155 -8.02 20.83 43.42
C PRO A 155 -7.52 22.29 43.53
N ALA A 156 -8.42 23.20 43.89
CA ALA A 156 -8.09 24.36 44.75
C ALA A 156 -8.30 23.96 46.24
N PRO A 157 -8.01 24.78 47.29
CA PRO A 157 -7.43 26.13 47.35
C PRO A 157 -6.38 26.35 48.49
N ARG A 158 -5.92 27.60 48.67
CA ARG A 158 -5.37 28.30 49.89
C ARG A 158 -3.83 28.38 49.99
N VAL A 159 -3.16 29.44 50.50
CA VAL A 159 -3.46 30.80 51.04
C VAL A 159 -2.07 31.48 51.24
N GLY A 160 -1.98 32.81 51.05
CA GLY A 160 -0.94 33.71 51.61
C GLY A 160 0.44 33.67 50.94
N SER A 161 1.17 34.76 50.68
CA SER A 161 1.14 36.11 51.26
C SER A 161 1.95 37.09 50.39
N GLU A 162 1.31 38.21 50.05
CA GLU A 162 1.79 39.60 50.12
C GLU A 162 3.14 40.03 49.50
N SER A 163 3.06 40.98 48.56
CA SER A 163 3.43 42.40 48.79
C SER A 163 4.11 43.03 47.56
N GLY A 164 3.53 44.09 47.01
CA GLY A 164 4.13 44.85 45.92
C GLY A 164 3.18 45.79 45.18
N ALA A 165 2.67 46.78 45.91
CA ALA A 165 1.93 47.98 45.51
C ALA A 165 1.94 48.43 44.02
N ALA A 166 0.77 48.75 43.48
CA ALA A 166 0.38 50.12 43.07
C ALA A 166 -1.06 50.15 42.50
N GLN A 167 -1.81 51.17 42.90
CA GLN A 167 -3.26 51.35 42.78
C GLN A 167 -3.71 51.81 41.36
N PRO A 168 -4.99 51.61 40.95
CA PRO A 168 -5.46 51.77 39.57
C PRO A 168 -6.16 53.12 39.32
N PRO A 169 -6.54 53.43 38.06
CA PRO A 169 -7.78 54.17 37.84
C PRO A 169 -8.76 53.49 36.85
N THR A 170 -9.96 53.26 37.40
CA THR A 170 -11.34 53.31 36.88
C THR A 170 -11.66 53.32 35.38
N PRO A 171 -12.70 52.58 34.93
CA PRO A 171 -13.26 52.65 33.58
C PRO A 171 -14.33 53.75 33.43
N GLU A 172 -14.31 54.49 32.31
CA GLU A 172 -15.40 55.40 31.94
C GLU A 172 -16.43 54.74 31.00
N PRO A 173 -17.71 55.16 31.07
CA PRO A 173 -18.85 54.40 30.57
C PRO A 173 -19.23 54.64 29.11
N MET A 174 -19.83 53.59 28.55
CA MET A 174 -20.57 53.50 27.30
C MET A 174 -21.61 54.65 27.17
N THR A 175 -21.52 55.43 26.10
CA THR A 175 -22.60 56.36 25.69
C THR A 175 -22.82 56.25 24.17
N LEU A 176 -23.92 55.62 23.78
CA LEU A 176 -24.56 55.84 22.48
C LEU A 176 -25.36 57.16 22.54
N PRO A 177 -25.47 57.89 21.42
CA PRO A 177 -26.81 58.12 20.88
C PRO A 177 -26.81 57.96 19.35
N PHE A 178 -27.72 57.19 18.75
CA PHE A 178 -29.12 57.54 18.44
C PHE A 178 -29.27 58.75 17.51
N SER A 179 -29.80 58.47 16.30
CA SER A 179 -30.52 59.36 15.38
C SER A 179 -29.74 60.50 14.72
N ALA A 180 -30.07 61.01 13.53
CA ALA A 180 -30.97 60.66 12.43
C ALA A 180 -30.78 61.79 11.38
N HIS A 181 -31.31 61.56 10.18
CA HIS A 181 -31.67 62.55 9.16
C HIS A 181 -30.59 63.12 8.23
N GLY A 182 -30.93 63.02 6.95
CA GLY A 182 -30.26 63.55 5.77
C GLY A 182 -30.82 62.83 4.55
#